data_AF-A0AB39TU00-F1
#
_entry.id   AF-A0AB39TU00-F1
#
_cell.length_a   1.000
_cell.length_b   1.000
_cell.length_c   1.000
_cell.angle_alpha   90.00
_cell.angle_beta   90.00
_cell.angle_gamma   90.00
#
_symmetry.space_group_name_H-M   'P 1'
#
loop_
_entity.id
_entity.type
_entity.pdbx_description
1 polymer ?
#
loop_
_entity_poly.entity_id
_entity_poly.type
_entity_poly.pdbx_seq_one_letter_code
_entity_poly.pdbx_strand_id
1 'polypeptide(L)'
;MVSSTALHYPPPRTLLGIYRDLAEVMRPGAVLVNADHLVPEEPPLAELARAVERRRSQRRGAGTAEDWSQWWAAAARIPEFAELLAARARQVPPCDGDGNGLSAARHAELLLRAGFRQAGPVWQYGTSAVLVALR
;
A
#
# COMPACT_ATOMS: atom_id res chain seq x y z
N MET A 1 2.33 14.77 6.38
CA MET A 1 2.90 14.06 5.22
C MET A 1 1.90 13.05 4.73
N VAL A 2 1.80 12.84 3.42
CA VAL A 2 0.84 11.90 2.83
C VAL A 2 1.59 10.94 1.91
N SER A 3 1.24 9.67 2.00
CA SER A 3 1.66 8.60 1.10
C SER A 3 0.43 7.83 0.63
N SER A 4 0.44 7.37 -0.61
CA SER A 4 -0.60 6.51 -1.16
C SER A 4 0.04 5.36 -1.93
N THR A 5 -0.43 4.13 -1.69
CA THR A 5 -0.11 2.93 -2.49
C THR A 5 1.38 2.74 -2.72
N ALA A 6 2.19 2.97 -1.69
CA ALA A 6 3.65 3.02 -1.81
C ALA A 6 4.39 2.35 -0.66
N LEU A 7 3.89 2.45 0.57
CA LEU A 7 4.60 1.98 1.75
C LEU A 7 4.41 0.48 2.01
N HIS A 8 3.49 -0.17 1.28
CA HIS A 8 3.39 -1.63 1.22
C HIS A 8 4.50 -2.27 0.38
N TYR A 9 5.29 -1.54 -0.42
CA TYR A 9 6.34 -2.16 -1.25
C TYR A 9 7.65 -2.46 -0.51
N PRO A 10 8.23 -1.54 0.30
CA PRO A 10 9.53 -1.78 0.90
C PRO A 10 9.49 -2.93 1.91
N PRO A 11 10.53 -3.77 1.97
CA PRO A 11 10.61 -4.84 2.97
C PRO A 11 10.70 -4.23 4.39
N PRO A 12 10.33 -4.98 5.44
CA PRO A 12 10.14 -4.42 6.78
C PRO A 12 11.35 -3.65 7.34
N ARG A 13 12.58 -4.07 7.03
CA ARG A 13 13.80 -3.37 7.46
C ARG A 13 13.95 -2.01 6.78
N THR A 14 13.76 -1.95 5.46
CA THR A 14 13.80 -0.69 4.69
C THR A 14 12.65 0.22 5.11
N LEU A 15 11.45 -0.34 5.30
CA LEU A 15 10.29 0.42 5.74
C LEU A 15 10.49 1.08 7.11
N LEU A 16 11.10 0.36 8.07
CA LEU A 16 11.45 0.96 9.36
C LEU A 16 12.45 2.11 9.23
N GLY A 17 13.42 1.99 8.31
CA GLY A 17 14.35 3.08 7.99
C GLY A 17 13.61 4.30 7.47
N ILE A 18 12.74 4.11 6.47
CA ILE A 18 11.88 5.16 5.92
C ILE A 18 11.09 5.84 7.05
N TYR A 19 10.44 5.08 7.93
CA TYR A 19 9.67 5.68 9.03
C TYR A 19 10.53 6.48 10.02
N ARG A 20 11.79 6.08 10.26
CA ARG A 20 12.71 6.84 11.10
C ARG A 20 13.09 8.16 10.44
N ASP A 21 13.43 8.12 9.16
CA ASP A 21 13.76 9.31 8.39
C ASP A 21 12.57 10.29 8.38
N LEU A 22 11.34 9.75 8.22
CA LEU A 22 10.12 10.54 8.31
C LEU A 22 9.93 11.16 9.70
N ALA A 23 10.16 10.41 10.77
CA ALA A 23 10.05 10.93 12.14
C ALA A 23 11.09 12.02 12.44
N GLU A 24 12.26 11.98 11.81
CA GLU A 24 13.32 12.99 11.97
C GLU A 24 12.94 14.31 11.29
N VAL A 25 12.43 14.26 10.06
CA VAL A 25 12.11 15.49 9.29
C VAL A 25 10.76 16.12 9.66
N MET A 26 9.86 15.36 10.29
CA MET A 26 8.55 15.85 10.68
C MET A 26 8.60 16.67 11.97
N ARG A 27 8.01 17.86 11.93
CA ARG A 27 7.83 18.71 13.13
C ARG A 27 6.95 18.00 14.18
N PRO A 28 7.16 18.25 15.49
CA PRO A 28 6.27 17.76 16.55
C PRO A 28 4.80 18.11 16.27
N GLY A 29 3.90 17.15 16.46
CA GLY A 29 2.46 17.32 16.19
C GLY A 29 2.05 17.16 14.72
N ALA A 30 2.99 16.94 13.80
CA ALA A 30 2.67 16.59 12.42
C ALA A 30 2.04 15.19 12.31
N VAL A 31 1.23 14.99 11.26
CA VAL A 31 0.55 13.72 10.98
C VAL A 31 1.12 13.10 9.71
N LEU A 32 1.49 11.83 9.77
CA LEU A 32 1.71 10.98 8.61
C LEU A 32 0.40 10.29 8.28
N VAL A 33 -0.01 10.33 7.01
CA VAL A 33 -1.19 9.65 6.49
C VAL A 33 -0.72 8.68 5.41
N ASN A 34 -0.94 7.38 5.62
CA ASN A 34 -0.66 6.33 4.65
C ASN A 34 -1.98 5.70 4.18
N ALA A 35 -2.38 5.97 2.94
CA ALA A 35 -3.50 5.30 2.29
C ALA A 35 -2.97 4.12 1.46
N ASP A 36 -3.23 2.89 1.89
CA ASP A 36 -2.57 1.74 1.30
C ASP A 36 -3.41 0.46 1.31
N HIS A 37 -2.92 -0.58 0.61
CA HIS A 37 -3.46 -1.93 0.65
C HIS A 37 -2.77 -2.72 1.76
N LEU A 38 -3.42 -2.82 2.92
CA LEU A 38 -2.89 -3.49 4.11
C LEU A 38 -3.74 -4.71 4.42
N VAL A 39 -3.20 -5.89 4.13
CA VAL A 39 -3.92 -7.16 4.23
C VAL A 39 -3.76 -7.74 5.64
N PRO A 40 -4.83 -8.29 6.26
CA PRO A 40 -4.71 -9.04 7.50
C PRO A 40 -3.68 -10.18 7.38
N GLU A 41 -2.89 -10.42 8.43
CA GLU A 41 -1.92 -11.53 8.47
C GLU A 41 -2.61 -12.90 8.49
N GLU A 42 -3.79 -13.00 9.10
CA GLU A 42 -4.56 -14.24 9.21
C GLU A 42 -5.26 -14.59 7.88
N PRO A 43 -4.92 -15.73 7.23
CA PRO A 43 -5.42 -16.04 5.89
C PRO A 43 -6.95 -16.04 5.75
N PRO A 44 -7.75 -16.58 6.70
CA PRO A 44 -9.21 -16.51 6.60
C PRO A 44 -9.75 -15.08 6.62
N LEU A 45 -9.13 -14.20 7.41
CA LEU A 45 -9.52 -12.78 7.48
C LEU A 45 -9.09 -12.04 6.21
N ALA A 46 -7.92 -12.34 5.66
CA ALA A 46 -7.46 -11.80 4.38
C ALA A 46 -8.43 -12.16 3.25
N GLU A 47 -8.88 -13.42 3.21
CA GLU A 47 -9.85 -13.87 2.21
C GLU A 47 -11.19 -13.12 2.34
N LEU A 48 -11.71 -12.98 3.56
CA LEU A 48 -12.92 -12.22 3.83
C LEU A 48 -12.78 -10.73 3.45
N ALA A 49 -11.65 -10.10 3.80
CA ALA A 49 -11.38 -8.71 3.46
C ALA A 49 -11.38 -8.48 1.93
N ARG A 50 -10.71 -9.36 1.19
CA ARG A 50 -10.72 -9.34 -0.29
C ARG A 50 -12.11 -9.61 -0.86
N ALA A 51 -12.88 -10.52 -0.26
CA ALA A 51 -14.25 -10.80 -0.69
C ALA A 51 -15.18 -9.58 -0.49
N VAL A 52 -15.03 -8.87 0.62
CA VAL A 52 -15.76 -7.62 0.89
C VAL A 52 -15.46 -6.60 -0.20
N GLU A 53 -14.18 -6.39 -0.51
CA GLU A 53 -13.69 -5.48 -1.55
C GLU A 53 -14.26 -5.82 -2.93
N ARG A 54 -14.06 -7.07 -3.38
CA ARG A 54 -14.59 -7.55 -4.67
C ARG A 54 -16.10 -7.32 -4.80
N ARG A 55 -16.88 -7.68 -3.78
CA ARG A 55 -18.35 -7.56 -3.83
C ARG A 55 -18.84 -6.11 -3.88
N ARG A 56 -18.13 -5.14 -3.31
CA ARG A 56 -18.51 -3.72 -3.48
C ARG A 56 -18.14 -3.21 -4.85
N SER A 57 -16.97 -3.57 -5.38
CA SER A 57 -16.57 -3.19 -6.74
C SER A 57 -17.63 -3.65 -7.74
N GLN A 58 -18.12 -4.89 -7.58
CA GLN A 58 -19.25 -5.42 -8.35
C GLN A 58 -20.53 -4.57 -8.18
N ARG A 59 -20.95 -4.25 -6.94
CA ARG A 59 -22.13 -3.40 -6.69
C ARG A 59 -22.02 -1.98 -7.24
N ARG A 60 -20.80 -1.45 -7.37
CA ARG A 60 -20.55 -0.10 -7.91
C ARG A 60 -20.49 -0.06 -9.43
N GLY A 61 -20.72 -1.18 -10.12
CA GLY A 61 -20.64 -1.26 -11.57
C GLY A 61 -19.22 -1.23 -12.11
N ALA A 62 -18.20 -1.48 -11.27
CA ALA A 62 -16.80 -1.51 -11.71
C ALA A 62 -16.44 -2.78 -12.50
N GLY A 63 -17.40 -3.69 -12.75
CA GLY A 63 -17.17 -4.93 -13.50
C GLY A 63 -16.84 -4.74 -14.99
N THR A 64 -16.95 -3.52 -15.51
CA THR A 64 -16.57 -3.16 -16.88
C THR A 64 -15.23 -2.41 -16.98
N ALA A 65 -14.62 -2.05 -15.84
CA ALA A 65 -13.31 -1.41 -15.81
C ALA A 65 -12.20 -2.47 -15.87
N GLU A 66 -11.14 -2.17 -16.60
CA GLU A 66 -9.93 -3.01 -16.61
C GLU A 66 -9.37 -3.16 -15.20
N ASP A 67 -9.01 -4.37 -14.80
CA ASP A 67 -8.21 -4.59 -13.60
C ASP A 67 -6.74 -4.18 -13.81
N TRP A 68 -5.96 -4.15 -12.73
CA TRP A 68 -4.57 -3.70 -12.78
C TRP A 68 -3.70 -4.50 -13.77
N SER A 69 -3.94 -5.80 -13.89
CA SER A 69 -3.20 -6.65 -14.81
C SER A 69 -3.59 -6.40 -16.26
N GLN A 70 -4.89 -6.22 -16.50
CA GLN A 70 -5.45 -5.88 -17.80
C GLN A 70 -4.95 -4.50 -18.27
N TRP A 71 -4.87 -3.54 -17.35
CA TRP A 71 -4.32 -2.21 -17.62
C TRP A 71 -2.84 -2.27 -18.04
N TRP A 72 -1.99 -3.02 -17.32
CA TRP A 72 -0.59 -3.21 -17.74
C TRP A 72 -0.46 -3.94 -19.07
N ALA A 73 -1.31 -4.93 -19.33
CA ALA A 73 -1.35 -5.64 -20.61
C ALA A 73 -1.79 -4.71 -21.75
N ALA A 74 -2.73 -3.79 -21.50
CA ALA A 74 -3.14 -2.76 -22.45
C ALA A 74 -2.00 -1.76 -22.71
N ALA A 75 -1.35 -1.27 -21.66
CA ALA A 75 -0.19 -0.38 -21.78
C ALA A 75 0.96 -1.01 -22.58
N ALA A 76 1.18 -2.33 -22.43
CA ALA A 76 2.20 -3.07 -23.17
C ALA A 76 1.92 -3.16 -24.69
N ARG A 77 0.69 -2.89 -25.13
CA ARG A 77 0.34 -2.86 -26.57
C ARG A 77 0.58 -1.48 -27.23
N ILE A 78 0.94 -0.45 -26.46
CA ILE A 78 1.18 0.91 -26.96
C ILE A 78 2.65 1.02 -27.39
N PRO A 79 2.97 1.14 -28.70
CA PRO A 79 4.36 1.15 -29.18
C PRO A 79 5.23 2.25 -28.56
N GLU A 80 4.66 3.42 -28.30
CA GLU A 80 5.32 4.57 -27.68
C GLU A 80 5.78 4.28 -26.25
N PHE A 81 5.22 3.27 -25.58
CA PHE A 81 5.60 2.87 -24.23
C PHE A 81 6.69 1.79 -24.20
N ALA A 82 7.09 1.23 -25.34
CA ALA A 82 8.00 0.09 -25.40
C ALA A 82 9.31 0.33 -24.64
N GLU A 83 9.98 1.48 -24.88
CA GLU A 83 11.23 1.81 -24.20
C GLU A 83 11.04 2.05 -22.70
N LEU A 84 9.95 2.70 -22.30
CA LEU A 84 9.61 2.96 -20.91
C LEU A 84 9.34 1.66 -20.13
N LEU A 85 8.61 0.73 -20.75
CA LEU A 85 8.32 -0.58 -20.17
C LEU A 85 9.57 -1.45 -20.08
N ALA A 86 10.45 -1.40 -21.08
CA ALA A 86 11.75 -2.06 -21.04
C ALA A 86 12.64 -1.50 -19.92
N ALA A 87 12.65 -0.18 -19.73
CA ALA A 87 13.36 0.46 -18.61
C ALA A 87 12.78 0.03 -17.26
N ARG A 88 11.45 0.03 -17.13
CA ARG A 88 10.74 -0.42 -15.92
C ARG A 88 11.13 -1.85 -15.56
N ALA A 89 11.14 -2.78 -16.51
CA ALA A 89 11.47 -4.18 -16.28
C ALA A 89 12.90 -4.39 -15.74
N ARG A 90 13.83 -3.46 -16.00
CA ARG A 90 15.20 -3.49 -15.47
C ARG A 90 15.33 -2.86 -14.08
N GLN A 91 14.44 -1.93 -13.73
CA GLN A 91 14.57 -1.08 -12.54
C GLN A 91 13.64 -1.48 -11.40
N VAL A 92 12.47 -2.02 -11.73
CA VAL A 92 11.43 -2.35 -10.77
C VAL A 92 11.48 -3.86 -10.54
N PRO A 93 11.81 -4.32 -9.32
CA PRO A 93 11.70 -5.74 -8.98
C PRO A 93 10.28 -6.23 -9.26
N PRO A 94 10.10 -7.50 -9.68
CA PRO A 94 8.78 -8.11 -9.69
C PRO A 94 8.17 -7.96 -8.30
N CYS A 95 7.02 -7.30 -8.23
CA CYS A 95 6.25 -7.24 -7.01
C CYS A 95 4.92 -7.92 -7.28
N ASP A 96 4.87 -9.20 -6.90
CA ASP A 96 3.68 -10.03 -7.00
C ASP A 96 2.93 -9.97 -5.66
N GLY A 97 1.61 -9.81 -5.70
CA GLY A 97 0.74 -9.93 -4.51
C GLY A 97 0.68 -8.69 -3.61
N ASP A 98 0.62 -8.91 -2.29
CA ASP A 98 0.31 -7.89 -1.27
C ASP A 98 1.53 -7.05 -0.82
N GLY A 99 2.54 -6.90 -1.68
CA GLY A 99 3.79 -6.22 -1.37
C GLY A 99 4.57 -6.90 -0.24
N ASN A 100 4.86 -6.15 0.82
CA ASN A 100 5.63 -6.58 1.98
C ASN A 100 4.85 -7.47 2.97
N GLY A 101 3.55 -7.70 2.71
CA GLY A 101 2.70 -8.60 3.48
C GLY A 101 2.40 -8.15 4.91
N LEU A 102 2.67 -6.88 5.24
CA LEU A 102 2.44 -6.36 6.58
C LEU A 102 0.99 -5.90 6.77
N SER A 103 0.39 -6.29 7.89
CA SER A 103 -0.91 -5.78 8.31
C SER A 103 -0.84 -4.32 8.75
N ALA A 104 -1.99 -3.67 8.85
CA ALA A 104 -2.10 -2.32 9.42
C ALA A 104 -1.53 -2.25 10.85
N ALA A 105 -1.70 -3.31 11.64
CA ALA A 105 -1.13 -3.41 12.98
C ALA A 105 0.41 -3.44 12.94
N ARG A 106 1.01 -4.22 12.04
CA ARG A 106 2.47 -4.25 11.86
C ARG A 106 3.04 -2.93 11.36
N HIS A 107 2.35 -2.24 10.45
CA HIS A 107 2.74 -0.89 10.07
C HIS A 107 2.70 0.07 11.28
N ALA A 108 1.65 0.01 12.11
CA ALA A 108 1.55 0.84 13.30
C ALA A 108 2.68 0.54 14.30
N GLU A 109 3.03 -0.72 14.53
CA GLU A 109 4.16 -1.12 15.37
C GLU A 109 5.49 -0.55 14.84
N LEU A 110 5.73 -0.61 13.52
CA LEU A 110 6.94 -0.04 12.92
C LEU A 110 7.00 1.50 13.09
N LEU A 111 5.86 2.18 12.96
CA LEU A 111 5.77 3.63 13.17
C LEU A 111 6.06 4.01 14.62
N LEU A 112 5.49 3.29 15.58
CA LEU A 112 5.79 3.50 17.00
C LEU A 112 7.29 3.27 17.29
N ARG A 113 7.87 2.19 16.75
CA ARG A 113 9.31 1.89 16.85
C ARG A 113 10.21 2.93 16.17
N ALA A 114 9.67 3.69 15.21
CA ALA A 114 10.38 4.76 14.51
C ALA A 114 10.34 6.10 15.26
N GLY A 115 9.56 6.22 16.34
CA GLY A 115 9.48 7.42 17.17
C GLY A 115 8.19 8.24 17.02
N PHE A 116 7.19 7.73 16.29
CA PHE A 116 5.84 8.30 16.34
C PHE A 116 5.19 7.98 17.70
N ARG A 117 4.40 8.91 18.23
CA ARG A 117 3.77 8.79 19.55
C ARG A 117 2.55 7.89 19.54
N GLN A 118 1.77 7.94 18.45
CA GLN A 118 0.56 7.15 18.26
C GLN A 118 0.47 6.76 16.80
N ALA A 119 0.01 5.54 16.52
CA ALA A 119 -0.25 5.07 15.17
C ALA A 119 -1.45 4.11 15.15
N GLY A 120 -2.29 4.20 14.12
CA GLY A 120 -3.45 3.33 13.99
C GLY A 120 -4.31 3.64 12.76
N PRO A 121 -5.18 2.70 12.35
CA PRO A 121 -6.09 2.93 11.23
C PRO A 121 -7.22 3.86 11.67
N VAL A 122 -7.53 4.85 10.83
CA VAL A 122 -8.70 5.75 11.02
C VAL A 122 -9.79 5.49 10.00
N TRP A 123 -9.48 4.70 8.97
CA TRP A 123 -10.44 4.22 7.98
C TRP A 123 -9.97 2.89 7.43
N GLN A 124 -10.90 1.97 7.20
CA GLN A 124 -10.62 0.73 6.51
C GLN A 124 -11.85 0.27 5.72
N TYR A 125 -11.57 -0.30 4.57
CA TYR A 125 -12.55 -0.98 3.74
C TYR A 125 -11.90 -2.15 2.99
N GLY A 126 -12.27 -3.39 3.35
CA GLY A 126 -11.59 -4.57 2.80
C GLY A 126 -10.10 -4.51 3.12
N THR A 127 -9.26 -4.61 2.09
CA THR A 127 -7.79 -4.46 2.23
C THR A 127 -7.32 -3.01 2.15
N SER A 128 -8.15 -2.08 1.68
CA SER A 128 -7.81 -0.66 1.62
C SER A 128 -7.90 -0.04 3.02
N ALA A 129 -6.84 0.63 3.47
CA ALA A 129 -6.79 1.25 4.79
C ALA A 129 -6.14 2.65 4.72
N VAL A 130 -6.57 3.54 5.62
CA VAL A 130 -5.86 4.78 5.94
C VAL A 130 -5.30 4.64 7.34
N LEU A 131 -3.98 4.46 7.41
CA LEU A 131 -3.22 4.42 8.64
C LEU A 131 -2.62 5.80 8.91
N VAL A 132 -2.81 6.32 10.12
CA VAL A 132 -2.20 7.58 10.54
C VAL A 132 -1.19 7.37 11.64
N ALA A 133 -0.17 8.23 11.69
CA ALA A 133 0.75 8.33 12.81
C ALA A 133 1.00 9.78 13.22
N LEU A 134 1.00 10.03 14.52
CA LEU A 134 1.21 11.33 15.14
C LEU A 134 2.66 11.46 15.60
N ARG A 135 3.35 12.49 15.11
CA ARG A 135 4.73 12.78 15.50
C ARG A 135 4.83 13.43 16.88
#